data_AF-A0A8T5YPK0-F1
#
_entry.id   AF-A0A8T5YPK0-F1
#
_cell.length_a   1.000
_cell.length_b   1.000
_cell.length_c   1.000
_cell.angle_alpha   90.00
_cell.angle_beta   90.00
_cell.angle_gamma   90.00
#
_symmetry.space_group_name_H-M   'P 1'
#
loop_
_entity.id
_entity.type
_entity.pdbx_description
1 polymer ?
#
loop_
_entity_poly.entity_id
_entity_poly.type
_entity_poly.pdbx_seq_one_letter_code
_entity_poly.pdbx_strand_id
1 'polypeptide(L)'
;LKGQPGGLSYRDWLGLILEREDKFNKMQPAKVVRIFAKQKNLGLWCFAWDMDNAKARCWYQHRLPLVCVTHQDQFVSVLNSVLNLATESLSFLKTALKSAWFENPKEAKVDFSMVEIAFWQETEASFRSLFNVLVNDPQRSEKNTRNALRQWEAELHTYIVTVFDWDAFSDPDCPDKILLRQLNARQVLINFYRKSKALKDVLALAEEQKDAKHDE
;
A
#
# COMPACT_ATOMS: atom_id res chain seq x y z
N LEU A 1 9.37 9.35 -13.26
CA LEU A 1 9.59 9.25 -11.79
C LEU A 1 10.82 10.08 -11.42
N LYS A 2 10.82 10.71 -10.25
CA LYS A 2 11.98 11.45 -9.70
C LYS A 2 12.16 11.09 -8.23
N GLY A 3 13.34 11.38 -7.66
CA GLY A 3 13.53 11.26 -6.21
C GLY A 3 12.58 12.21 -5.46
N GLN A 4 12.09 11.75 -4.31
CA GLN A 4 11.12 12.45 -3.48
C GLN A 4 11.42 12.17 -2.00
N PRO A 5 10.92 13.01 -1.07
CA PRO A 5 11.05 12.75 0.37
C PRO A 5 10.55 11.34 0.74
N GLY A 6 11.31 10.63 1.56
CA GLY A 6 11.01 9.24 1.93
C GLY A 6 11.38 8.19 0.88
N GLY A 7 11.88 8.61 -0.28
CA GLY A 7 12.23 7.72 -1.39
C GLY A 7 11.02 7.24 -2.17
N LEU A 8 11.24 6.18 -2.97
CA LEU A 8 10.16 5.47 -3.64
C LEU A 8 9.60 4.40 -2.70
N SER A 9 8.31 4.12 -2.80
CA SER A 9 7.72 3.00 -2.06
C SER A 9 7.11 1.98 -3.00
N TYR A 10 6.58 0.89 -2.44
CA TYR A 10 5.99 -0.18 -3.22
C TYR A 10 4.79 0.26 -4.08
N ARG A 11 4.17 1.40 -3.77
CA ARG A 11 3.15 2.05 -4.63
C ARG A 11 3.72 2.52 -5.98
N ASP A 12 5.01 2.84 -6.00
CA ASP A 12 5.71 3.38 -7.17
C ASP A 12 6.35 2.28 -8.02
N TRP A 13 6.57 1.08 -7.44
CA TRP A 13 7.32 0.00 -8.10
C TRP A 13 6.68 -0.45 -9.39
N LEU A 14 5.35 -0.62 -9.44
CA LEU A 14 4.65 -1.08 -10.65
C LEU A 14 4.99 -0.23 -11.87
N GLY A 15 5.09 1.09 -11.70
CA GLY A 15 5.45 2.00 -12.79
C GLY A 15 6.92 1.93 -13.23
N LEU A 16 7.79 1.29 -12.44
CA LEU A 16 9.19 1.03 -12.79
C LEU A 16 9.38 -0.30 -13.52
N ILE A 17 8.50 -1.28 -13.29
CA ILE A 17 8.65 -2.65 -13.81
C ILE A 17 7.67 -2.98 -14.93
N LEU A 18 6.50 -2.36 -14.97
CA LEU A 18 5.42 -2.68 -15.90
C LEU A 18 4.94 -1.42 -16.63
N GLU A 19 4.53 -1.60 -17.87
CA GLU A 19 3.83 -0.56 -18.61
C GLU A 19 2.44 -0.35 -17.98
N ARG A 20 2.09 0.90 -17.72
CA ARG A 20 0.80 1.28 -17.17
C ARG A 20 0.26 2.48 -17.93
N GLU A 21 -1.02 2.44 -18.25
CA GLU A 21 -1.72 3.54 -18.87
C GLU A 21 -2.94 3.87 -18.01
N ASP A 22 -3.04 5.12 -17.57
CA ASP A 22 -4.24 5.66 -16.96
C ASP A 22 -4.84 6.74 -17.90
N LYS A 23 -5.99 7.31 -17.51
CA LYS A 23 -6.71 8.29 -18.35
C LYS A 23 -5.89 9.55 -18.68
N PHE A 24 -4.85 9.85 -17.92
CA PHE A 24 -4.10 11.11 -17.98
C PHE A 24 -2.60 10.90 -18.27
N ASN A 25 -2.05 9.72 -17.97
CA ASN A 25 -0.63 9.43 -18.03
C ASN A 25 -0.34 8.02 -18.56
N LYS A 26 0.73 7.93 -19.36
CA LYS A 26 1.35 6.66 -19.74
C LYS A 26 2.69 6.52 -19.02
N MET A 27 2.78 5.55 -18.13
CA MET A 27 4.01 5.16 -17.47
C MET A 27 4.63 3.98 -18.20
N GLN A 28 5.91 4.10 -18.54
CA GLN A 28 6.66 3.05 -19.19
C GLN A 28 7.99 2.82 -18.46
N PRO A 29 8.37 1.57 -18.20
CA PRO A 29 9.69 1.23 -17.70
C PRO A 29 10.79 1.71 -18.65
N ALA A 30 11.98 1.95 -18.11
CA ALA A 30 13.14 2.30 -18.93
C ALA A 30 13.40 1.25 -20.02
N LYS A 31 13.93 1.66 -21.17
CA LYS A 31 14.18 0.75 -22.31
C LYS A 31 15.00 -0.48 -21.92
N VAL A 32 16.02 -0.31 -21.08
CA VAL A 32 16.84 -1.41 -20.56
C VAL A 32 16.01 -2.39 -19.73
N VAL A 33 15.11 -1.91 -18.87
CA VAL A 33 14.20 -2.76 -18.07
C VAL A 33 13.31 -3.59 -18.99
N ARG A 34 12.73 -2.97 -20.02
CA ARG A 34 11.86 -3.66 -21.00
C ARG A 34 12.60 -4.75 -21.78
N ILE A 35 13.86 -4.51 -22.16
CA ILE A 35 14.72 -5.49 -22.85
C ILE A 35 14.92 -6.73 -21.97
N PHE A 36 15.13 -6.52 -20.67
CA PHE A 36 15.43 -7.59 -19.71
C PHE A 36 14.19 -8.14 -18.97
N ALA A 37 12.98 -7.66 -19.25
CA ALA A 37 11.76 -8.00 -18.51
C ALA A 37 11.41 -9.50 -18.52
N LYS A 38 11.85 -10.25 -19.54
CA LYS A 38 11.61 -11.71 -19.65
C LYS A 38 12.68 -12.56 -18.97
N GLN A 39 13.77 -11.97 -18.49
CA GLN A 39 14.81 -12.73 -17.81
C GLN A 39 14.39 -13.01 -16.36
N LYS A 40 14.53 -14.27 -15.94
CA LYS A 40 14.30 -14.68 -14.56
C LYS A 40 15.50 -14.31 -13.69
N ASN A 41 15.28 -14.15 -12.39
CA ASN A 41 16.32 -13.90 -11.38
C ASN A 41 17.12 -12.61 -11.57
N LEU A 42 16.52 -11.59 -12.19
CA LEU A 42 17.09 -10.24 -12.22
C LEU A 42 16.43 -9.34 -11.17
N GLY A 43 17.21 -8.38 -10.69
CA GLY A 43 16.72 -7.28 -9.86
C GLY A 43 17.05 -5.94 -10.50
N LEU A 44 16.22 -4.94 -10.22
CA LEU A 44 16.51 -3.55 -10.52
C LEU A 44 17.01 -2.86 -9.26
N TRP A 45 18.17 -2.21 -9.38
CA TRP A 45 18.71 -1.33 -8.36
C TRP A 45 18.58 0.11 -8.82
N CYS A 46 17.64 0.83 -8.20
CA CYS A 46 17.36 2.22 -8.49
C CYS A 46 18.10 3.11 -7.51
N PHE A 47 18.59 4.24 -8.02
CA PHE A 47 19.20 5.30 -7.23
C PHE A 47 18.54 6.63 -7.58
N ALA A 48 18.29 7.46 -6.58
CA ALA A 48 17.73 8.77 -6.80
C ALA A 48 18.17 9.75 -5.72
N TRP A 49 18.45 10.98 -6.13
CA TRP A 49 18.50 12.11 -5.22
C TRP A 49 17.10 12.68 -5.04
N ASP A 50 16.67 12.86 -3.79
CA ASP A 50 15.62 13.82 -3.48
C ASP A 50 16.20 15.23 -3.48
N MET A 51 15.71 16.05 -4.39
CA MET A 51 16.19 17.40 -4.66
C MET A 51 15.12 18.40 -4.24
N ASP A 52 15.52 19.42 -3.49
CA ASP A 52 14.76 20.66 -3.32
C ASP A 52 15.41 21.75 -4.16
N ASN A 53 14.82 22.01 -5.33
CA ASN A 53 15.42 22.81 -6.40
C ASN A 53 16.84 22.27 -6.76
N ALA A 54 17.89 23.07 -6.55
CA ALA A 54 19.28 22.69 -6.80
C ALA A 54 19.99 22.07 -5.58
N LYS A 55 19.27 21.82 -4.47
CA LYS A 55 19.84 21.28 -3.23
C LYS A 55 19.49 19.81 -3.07
N ALA A 56 20.50 18.95 -2.99
CA ALA A 56 20.32 17.55 -2.62
C ALA A 56 19.96 17.44 -1.13
N ARG A 57 18.79 16.86 -0.84
CA ARG A 57 18.34 16.60 0.54
C ARG A 57 18.75 15.23 1.03
N CYS A 58 18.58 14.21 0.19
CA CYS A 58 18.84 12.82 0.56
C CYS A 58 19.13 11.96 -0.68
N TRP A 59 19.99 10.95 -0.51
CA TRP A 59 20.23 9.89 -1.48
C TRP A 59 19.44 8.66 -1.10
N TYR A 60 18.61 8.16 -2.02
CA TYR A 60 17.83 6.95 -1.85
C TYR A 60 18.31 5.85 -2.78
N GLN A 61 18.25 4.62 -2.28
CA GLN A 61 18.43 3.41 -3.06
C GLN A 61 17.24 2.47 -2.87
N HIS A 62 16.80 1.84 -3.95
CA HIS A 62 15.74 0.84 -3.92
C HIS A 62 16.15 -0.40 -4.69
N ARG A 63 15.88 -1.56 -4.11
CA ARG A 63 16.06 -2.85 -4.75
C ARG A 63 14.68 -3.47 -4.95
N LEU A 64 14.36 -3.77 -6.20
CA LEU A 64 13.07 -4.36 -6.57
C LEU A 64 13.28 -5.52 -7.54
N PRO A 65 12.50 -6.60 -7.41
CA PRO A 65 12.61 -7.73 -8.32
C PRO A 65 12.14 -7.32 -9.72
N LEU A 66 12.86 -7.74 -10.76
CA LEU A 66 12.32 -7.75 -12.12
C LEU A 66 11.50 -9.03 -12.27
N VAL A 67 10.20 -8.87 -12.53
CA VAL A 67 9.27 -9.99 -12.55
C VAL A 67 8.93 -10.38 -13.98
N CYS A 68 9.14 -11.65 -14.28
CA CYS A 68 8.60 -12.31 -15.47
C CYS A 68 7.47 -13.22 -15.01
N VAL A 69 6.24 -12.69 -15.03
CA VAL A 69 5.05 -13.37 -14.51
C VAL A 69 4.20 -13.94 -15.66
N THR A 70 3.61 -15.12 -15.48
CA THR A 70 2.52 -15.58 -16.36
C THR A 70 1.26 -14.77 -16.04
N HIS A 71 0.27 -14.70 -16.93
CA HIS A 71 -1.00 -14.02 -16.61
C HIS A 71 -0.82 -12.59 -16.05
N GLN A 72 -0.01 -11.79 -16.76
CA GLN A 72 0.42 -10.46 -16.29
C GLN A 72 -0.75 -9.53 -15.97
N ASP A 73 -1.84 -9.59 -16.74
CA ASP A 73 -3.02 -8.75 -16.50
C ASP A 73 -3.71 -9.11 -15.18
N GLN A 74 -3.80 -10.41 -14.84
CA GLN A 74 -4.32 -10.88 -13.56
C GLN A 74 -3.42 -10.40 -12.42
N PHE A 75 -2.10 -10.57 -12.54
CA PHE A 75 -1.13 -10.12 -11.55
C PHE A 75 -1.24 -8.60 -11.29
N VAL A 76 -1.25 -7.80 -12.35
CA VAL A 76 -1.40 -6.33 -12.28
C VAL A 76 -2.74 -5.95 -11.65
N SER A 77 -3.82 -6.63 -12.02
CA SER A 77 -5.15 -6.41 -11.44
C SER A 77 -5.15 -6.64 -9.93
N VAL A 78 -4.55 -7.75 -9.45
CA VAL A 78 -4.44 -8.03 -8.00
C VAL A 78 -3.68 -6.92 -7.29
N LEU A 79 -2.50 -6.56 -7.81
CA LEU A 79 -1.65 -5.58 -7.17
C LEU A 79 -2.29 -4.19 -7.16
N ASN A 80 -3.07 -3.82 -8.18
CA ASN A 80 -3.85 -2.59 -8.15
C ASN A 80 -4.89 -2.60 -7.02
N SER A 81 -5.62 -3.70 -6.80
CA SER A 81 -6.58 -3.81 -5.68
C SER A 81 -5.89 -3.72 -4.32
N VAL A 82 -4.74 -4.39 -4.16
CA VAL A 82 -3.89 -4.36 -2.96
C VAL A 82 -3.38 -2.94 -2.67
N LEU A 83 -2.85 -2.26 -3.68
CA LEU A 83 -2.36 -0.87 -3.57
C LEU A 83 -3.50 0.12 -3.30
N ASN A 84 -4.68 -0.13 -3.88
CA ASN A 84 -5.86 0.68 -3.61
C ASN A 84 -6.30 0.56 -2.15
N LEU A 85 -6.33 -0.66 -1.60
CA LEU A 85 -6.60 -0.88 -0.18
C LEU A 85 -5.58 -0.16 0.71
N ALA A 86 -4.28 -0.27 0.43
CA ALA A 86 -3.24 0.45 1.18
C ALA A 86 -3.45 1.97 1.16
N THR A 87 -3.74 2.52 -0.03
CA THR A 87 -3.96 3.96 -0.22
C THR A 87 -5.20 4.45 0.54
N GLU A 88 -6.30 3.70 0.47
CA GLU A 88 -7.54 4.02 1.19
C GLU A 88 -7.33 3.91 2.71
N SER A 89 -6.60 2.91 3.18
CA SER A 89 -6.25 2.70 4.58
C SER A 89 -5.45 3.85 5.17
N LEU A 90 -4.44 4.35 4.44
CA LEU A 90 -3.68 5.53 4.82
C LEU A 90 -4.58 6.79 4.90
N SER A 91 -5.53 6.93 3.97
CA SER A 91 -6.50 8.03 4.01
C SER A 91 -7.37 7.97 5.27
N PHE A 92 -7.84 6.77 5.65
CA PHE A 92 -8.60 6.56 6.88
C PHE A 92 -7.76 6.88 8.12
N LEU A 93 -6.52 6.40 8.20
CA LEU A 93 -5.60 6.69 9.30
C LEU A 93 -5.43 8.20 9.50
N LYS A 94 -5.08 8.94 8.44
CA LYS A 94 -4.89 10.40 8.50
C LYS A 94 -6.16 11.12 8.95
N THR A 95 -7.31 10.71 8.43
CA THR A 95 -8.61 11.31 8.79
C THR A 95 -8.94 11.05 10.27
N ALA A 96 -8.68 9.84 10.75
CA ALA A 96 -8.90 9.45 12.13
C ALA A 96 -7.98 10.20 13.09
N LEU A 97 -6.67 10.25 12.82
CA LEU A 97 -5.69 11.02 13.59
C LEU A 97 -6.10 12.49 13.71
N LYS A 98 -6.47 13.11 12.57
CA LYS A 98 -6.95 14.49 12.55
C LYS A 98 -8.19 14.69 13.44
N SER A 99 -9.11 13.73 13.42
CA SER A 99 -10.34 13.76 14.22
C SER A 99 -10.08 13.53 15.71
N ALA A 100 -9.05 12.75 16.05
CA ALA A 100 -8.61 12.51 17.42
C ALA A 100 -7.93 13.76 18.03
N TRP A 101 -7.07 14.42 17.25
CA TRP A 101 -6.26 15.55 17.72
C TRP A 101 -7.04 16.87 17.82
N PHE A 102 -8.05 17.10 16.98
CA PHE A 102 -8.71 18.41 16.87
C PHE A 102 -10.21 18.34 17.15
N GLU A 103 -10.75 19.34 17.84
CA GLU A 103 -12.20 19.48 18.06
C GLU A 103 -12.92 19.82 16.74
N ASN A 104 -12.29 20.66 15.91
CA ASN A 104 -12.76 21.04 14.57
C ASN A 104 -11.80 20.52 13.48
N PRO A 105 -11.81 19.20 13.16
CA PRO A 105 -10.82 18.59 12.25
C PRO A 105 -10.90 19.13 10.81
N LYS A 106 -12.03 19.71 10.39
CA LYS A 106 -12.19 20.30 9.05
C LYS A 106 -11.33 21.56 8.86
N GLU A 107 -11.09 22.31 9.94
CA GLU A 107 -10.36 23.58 9.91
C GLU A 107 -8.86 23.40 10.18
N ALA A 108 -8.48 22.31 10.84
CA ALA A 108 -7.09 22.03 11.17
C ALA A 108 -6.24 21.81 9.90
N LYS A 109 -5.04 22.38 9.86
CA LYS A 109 -4.01 22.08 8.88
C LYS A 109 -2.97 21.20 9.56
N VAL A 110 -2.79 19.99 9.03
CA VAL A 110 -1.88 18.98 9.59
C VAL A 110 -0.99 18.49 8.47
N ASP A 111 0.31 18.50 8.71
CA ASP A 111 1.27 17.86 7.83
C ASP A 111 1.38 16.37 8.18
N PHE A 112 0.97 15.51 7.26
CA PHE A 112 1.04 14.06 7.42
C PHE A 112 2.26 13.43 6.74
N SER A 113 3.19 14.24 6.20
CA SER A 113 4.31 13.73 5.41
C SER A 113 5.10 12.62 6.12
N MET A 114 5.37 12.75 7.41
CA MET A 114 6.09 11.71 8.17
C MET A 114 5.25 10.43 8.33
N VAL A 115 3.96 10.56 8.62
CA VAL A 115 3.03 9.42 8.73
C VAL A 115 2.92 8.68 7.39
N GLU A 116 2.85 9.41 6.28
CA GLU A 116 2.80 8.80 4.96
C GLU A 116 4.09 8.05 4.62
N ILE A 117 5.25 8.67 4.89
CA ILE A 117 6.56 8.03 4.65
C ILE A 117 6.68 6.76 5.48
N ALA A 118 6.41 6.83 6.79
CA ALA A 118 6.47 5.69 7.70
C ALA A 118 5.51 4.58 7.26
N PHE A 119 4.25 4.91 6.96
CA PHE A 119 3.25 3.94 6.49
C PHE A 119 3.76 3.10 5.32
N TRP A 120 4.27 3.75 4.27
CA TRP A 120 4.70 3.02 3.08
C TRP A 120 5.99 2.23 3.28
N GLN A 121 6.87 2.67 4.19
CA GLN A 121 8.11 1.96 4.50
C GLN A 121 7.86 0.75 5.41
N GLU A 122 7.07 0.93 6.46
CA GLU A 122 6.86 -0.07 7.51
C GLU A 122 5.92 -1.21 7.05
N THR A 123 5.01 -0.92 6.10
CA THR A 123 4.17 -1.96 5.48
C THR A 123 4.85 -2.67 4.31
N GLU A 124 6.03 -2.22 3.85
CA GLU A 124 6.71 -2.79 2.68
C GLU A 124 7.04 -4.28 2.83
N ALA A 125 7.45 -4.72 4.02
CA ALA A 125 7.84 -6.11 4.26
C ALA A 125 6.66 -7.07 4.05
N SER A 126 5.47 -6.69 4.55
CA SER A 126 4.23 -7.42 4.34
C SER A 126 3.87 -7.48 2.85
N PHE A 127 3.99 -6.34 2.16
CA PHE A 127 3.69 -6.25 0.73
C PHE A 127 4.60 -7.15 -0.08
N ARG A 128 5.91 -7.15 0.22
CA ARG A 128 6.91 -7.99 -0.45
C ARG A 128 6.61 -9.47 -0.28
N SER A 129 6.15 -9.88 0.90
CA SER A 129 5.77 -11.27 1.16
C SER A 129 4.61 -11.70 0.26
N LEU A 130 3.55 -10.90 0.19
CA LEU A 130 2.43 -11.13 -0.74
C LEU A 130 2.88 -11.10 -2.20
N PHE A 131 3.67 -10.10 -2.59
CA PHE A 131 4.17 -9.91 -3.95
C PHE A 131 4.93 -11.15 -4.44
N ASN A 132 5.83 -11.70 -3.62
CA ASN A 132 6.62 -12.88 -3.98
C ASN A 132 5.75 -14.13 -4.19
N VAL A 133 4.66 -14.29 -3.43
CA VAL A 133 3.72 -15.39 -3.63
C VAL A 133 2.93 -15.19 -4.94
N LEU A 134 2.44 -13.97 -5.18
CA LEU A 134 1.70 -13.62 -6.40
C LEU A 134 2.52 -13.74 -7.69
N VAL A 135 3.83 -13.50 -7.64
CA VAL A 135 4.72 -13.71 -8.80
C VAL A 135 4.72 -15.17 -9.26
N ASN A 136 4.50 -16.12 -8.35
CA ASN A 136 4.50 -17.54 -8.67
C ASN A 136 3.09 -18.08 -8.96
N ASP A 137 2.05 -17.48 -8.37
CA ASP A 137 0.64 -17.87 -8.56
C ASP A 137 -0.25 -16.63 -8.79
N PRO A 138 -0.17 -16.02 -9.99
CA PRO A 138 -0.91 -14.80 -10.33
C PRO A 138 -2.42 -15.03 -10.46
N GLN A 139 -2.85 -16.27 -10.69
CA GLN A 139 -4.27 -16.65 -10.77
C GLN A 139 -4.87 -16.95 -9.39
N ARG A 140 -4.03 -17.09 -8.35
CA ARG A 140 -4.41 -17.38 -6.96
C ARG A 140 -5.09 -18.75 -6.82
N SER A 141 -4.64 -19.72 -7.61
CA SER A 141 -5.17 -21.09 -7.62
C SER A 141 -4.79 -21.84 -6.35
N GLU A 142 -3.67 -21.48 -5.72
CA GLU A 142 -3.18 -22.09 -4.50
C GLU A 142 -3.80 -21.47 -3.24
N LYS A 143 -4.14 -22.32 -2.27
CA LYS A 143 -4.62 -21.88 -0.95
C LYS A 143 -3.62 -20.94 -0.26
N ASN A 144 -2.33 -21.17 -0.46
CA ASN A 144 -1.27 -20.35 0.11
C ASN A 144 -1.34 -18.88 -0.37
N THR A 145 -1.59 -18.67 -1.66
CA THR A 145 -1.74 -17.32 -2.25
C THR A 145 -2.96 -16.59 -1.70
N ARG A 146 -4.08 -17.31 -1.59
CA ARG A 146 -5.30 -16.80 -0.94
C ARG A 146 -5.06 -16.42 0.52
N ASN A 147 -4.29 -17.22 1.26
CA ASN A 147 -3.91 -16.90 2.64
C ASN A 147 -2.96 -15.71 2.73
N ALA A 148 -2.01 -15.56 1.79
CA ALA A 148 -1.12 -14.41 1.76
C ALA A 148 -1.88 -13.08 1.57
N LEU A 149 -2.97 -13.08 0.80
CA LEU A 149 -3.86 -11.91 0.67
C LEU A 149 -4.55 -11.55 2.00
N ARG A 150 -5.05 -12.57 2.72
CA ARG A 150 -5.65 -12.37 4.06
C ARG A 150 -4.61 -11.90 5.07
N GLN A 151 -3.39 -12.43 5.00
CA GLN A 151 -2.30 -12.03 5.89
C GLN A 151 -1.89 -10.57 5.66
N TRP A 152 -1.71 -10.17 4.39
CA TRP A 152 -1.44 -8.78 4.02
C TRP A 152 -2.51 -7.84 4.57
N GLU A 153 -3.78 -8.19 4.39
CA GLU A 153 -4.91 -7.41 4.89
C GLU A 153 -4.88 -7.28 6.41
N ALA A 154 -4.69 -8.39 7.13
CA ALA A 154 -4.66 -8.40 8.59
C ALA A 154 -3.48 -7.59 9.15
N GLU A 155 -2.30 -7.68 8.52
CA GLU A 155 -1.12 -6.91 8.89
C GLU A 155 -1.31 -5.41 8.62
N LEU A 156 -1.91 -5.04 7.49
CA LEU A 156 -2.25 -3.66 7.17
C LEU A 156 -3.28 -3.07 8.14
N HIS A 157 -4.35 -3.81 8.46
CA HIS A 157 -5.35 -3.38 9.44
C HIS A 157 -4.73 -3.21 10.83
N THR A 158 -3.90 -4.17 11.25
CA THR A 158 -3.19 -4.09 12.53
C THR A 158 -2.30 -2.85 12.57
N TYR A 159 -1.53 -2.63 11.51
CA TYR A 159 -0.65 -1.47 11.38
C TYR A 159 -1.38 -0.14 11.57
N ILE A 160 -2.47 0.11 10.83
CA ILE A 160 -3.17 1.41 10.92
C ILE A 160 -3.82 1.62 12.30
N VAL A 161 -4.27 0.55 12.97
CA VAL A 161 -4.85 0.64 14.31
C VAL A 161 -3.74 0.91 15.33
N THR A 162 -2.61 0.22 15.24
CA THR A 162 -1.46 0.42 16.14
C THR A 162 -0.87 1.81 16.03
N VAL A 163 -0.65 2.31 14.80
CA VAL A 163 -0.14 3.68 14.59
C VAL A 163 -1.13 4.70 15.14
N PHE A 164 -2.44 4.54 14.87
CA PHE A 164 -3.45 5.40 15.48
C PHE A 164 -3.37 5.39 17.01
N ASP A 165 -3.28 4.21 17.62
CA ASP A 165 -3.29 4.06 19.08
C ASP A 165 -2.04 4.72 19.70
N TRP A 166 -0.86 4.54 19.11
CA TRP A 166 0.38 5.17 19.56
C TRP A 166 0.33 6.70 19.49
N ASP A 167 -0.20 7.23 18.40
CA ASP A 167 -0.27 8.69 18.18
C ASP A 167 -1.41 9.35 18.99
N ALA A 168 -2.55 8.69 19.12
CA ALA A 168 -3.73 9.25 19.76
C ALA A 168 -3.69 9.12 21.30
N PHE A 169 -3.21 7.99 21.84
CA PHE A 169 -3.25 7.72 23.28
C PHE A 169 -1.88 7.90 23.95
N SER A 170 -1.17 8.97 23.58
CA SER A 170 0.17 9.27 24.10
C SER A 170 0.19 10.01 25.44
N ASP A 171 -0.93 10.63 25.85
CA ASP A 171 -1.06 11.39 27.09
C ASP A 171 -1.76 10.56 28.19
N PRO A 172 -1.05 10.17 29.28
CA PRO A 172 -1.65 9.39 30.37
C PRO A 172 -2.65 10.19 31.21
N ASP A 173 -2.55 11.52 31.23
CA ASP A 173 -3.42 12.41 32.01
C ASP A 173 -4.48 13.10 31.11
N CYS A 174 -4.77 12.48 29.96
CA CYS A 174 -5.67 13.01 28.94
C CYS A 174 -7.07 13.32 29.52
N PRO A 175 -7.59 14.56 29.37
CA PRO A 175 -8.92 14.93 29.84
C PRO A 175 -10.03 14.08 29.20
N ASP A 176 -11.06 13.71 29.97
CA ASP A 176 -12.17 12.85 29.54
C ASP A 176 -12.78 13.25 28.19
N LYS A 177 -12.97 14.55 27.96
CA LYS A 177 -13.53 15.05 26.69
C LYS A 177 -12.63 14.72 25.48
N ILE A 178 -11.31 14.80 25.65
CA ILE A 178 -10.33 14.50 24.61
C ILE A 178 -10.24 12.98 24.43
N LEU A 179 -10.20 12.22 25.52
CA LEU A 179 -10.19 10.76 25.49
C LEU A 179 -11.42 10.20 24.75
N LEU A 180 -12.62 10.69 25.08
CA LEU A 180 -13.86 10.30 24.39
C LEU A 180 -13.79 10.62 22.88
N ARG A 181 -13.20 11.75 22.50
CA ARG A 181 -12.99 12.10 21.08
C ARG A 181 -12.03 11.12 20.38
N GLN A 182 -10.91 10.79 21.02
CA GLN A 182 -9.93 9.83 20.51
C GLN A 182 -10.54 8.43 20.33
N LEU A 183 -11.29 7.94 21.32
CA LEU A 183 -12.00 6.67 21.25
C LEU A 183 -13.04 6.63 20.12
N ASN A 184 -13.81 7.71 19.97
CA ASN A 184 -14.76 7.84 18.85
C ASN A 184 -14.06 7.84 17.49
N ALA A 185 -12.95 8.57 17.35
CA ALA A 185 -12.16 8.58 16.12
C ALA A 185 -11.62 7.19 15.77
N ARG A 186 -11.15 6.43 16.77
CA ARG A 186 -10.72 5.03 16.61
C ARG A 186 -11.85 4.13 16.12
N GLN A 187 -13.03 4.25 16.72
CA GLN A 187 -14.18 3.44 16.34
C GLN A 187 -14.63 3.74 14.90
N VAL A 188 -14.55 5.00 14.49
CA VAL A 188 -14.83 5.43 13.11
C VAL A 188 -13.79 4.87 12.14
N LEU A 189 -12.49 4.92 12.48
CA LEU A 189 -11.41 4.31 11.68
C LEU A 189 -11.72 2.85 11.35
N ILE A 190 -11.98 2.04 12.39
CA ILE A 190 -12.28 0.61 12.24
C ILE A 190 -13.54 0.41 11.39
N ASN A 191 -14.58 1.20 11.63
CA ASN A 191 -15.85 1.07 10.90
C ASN A 191 -15.72 1.43 9.42
N PHE A 192 -14.98 2.48 9.09
CA PHE A 192 -14.75 2.88 7.69
C PHE A 192 -13.87 1.86 6.97
N TYR A 193 -12.79 1.40 7.60
CA TYR A 193 -11.95 0.35 7.03
C TYR A 193 -12.76 -0.90 6.71
N ARG A 194 -13.57 -1.42 7.66
CA ARG A 194 -14.42 -2.61 7.48
C ARG A 194 -15.48 -2.46 6.40
N LYS A 195 -15.99 -1.25 6.18
CA LYS A 195 -17.03 -0.98 5.18
C LYS A 195 -16.46 -0.66 3.80
N SER A 196 -15.16 -0.39 3.72
CA SER A 196 -14.50 0.05 2.48
C SER A 196 -14.69 -0.96 1.36
N LYS A 197 -14.84 -0.42 0.14
CA LYS A 197 -14.96 -1.26 -1.05
C LYS A 197 -13.64 -1.95 -1.35
N ALA A 198 -12.50 -1.27 -1.20
CA ALA A 198 -11.20 -1.87 -1.46
C ALA A 198 -10.92 -3.10 -0.59
N LEU A 199 -11.36 -3.09 0.68
CA LEU A 199 -11.24 -4.27 1.55
C LEU A 199 -12.05 -5.44 0.98
N LYS A 200 -13.31 -5.19 0.62
CA LYS A 200 -14.19 -6.22 0.05
C LYS A 200 -13.62 -6.79 -1.25
N ASP A 201 -13.06 -5.94 -2.09
CA ASP A 201 -12.43 -6.35 -3.34
C ASP A 201 -11.21 -7.25 -3.06
N VAL A 202 -10.32 -6.90 -2.11
CA VAL A 202 -9.17 -7.74 -1.73
C VAL A 202 -9.61 -9.07 -1.10
N LEU A 203 -10.60 -9.05 -0.21
CA LEU A 203 -11.12 -10.29 0.40
C LEU A 203 -11.77 -11.20 -0.64
N ALA A 204 -12.48 -10.65 -1.63
CA ALA A 204 -13.03 -11.44 -2.73
C ALA A 204 -11.93 -12.11 -3.58
N LEU A 205 -10.77 -11.46 -3.75
CA LEU A 205 -9.61 -12.08 -4.41
C LEU A 205 -9.00 -13.23 -3.59
N ALA A 206 -9.20 -13.24 -2.28
CA ALA A 206 -8.74 -14.30 -1.38
C ALA A 206 -9.73 -15.49 -1.30
N GLU A 207 -10.92 -15.38 -1.88
CA GLU A 207 -11.86 -16.48 -1.95
C GLU A 207 -11.51 -17.47 -3.05
N GLU A 208 -11.89 -18.73 -2.86
CA GLU A 208 -11.69 -19.77 -3.86
C GLU A 208 -12.64 -19.53 -5.04
N GLN A 209 -12.07 -19.46 -6.25
CA GLN A 209 -12.87 -19.40 -7.46
C GLN A 209 -13.51 -20.77 -7.65
N LYS A 210 -14.84 -20.85 -7.49
CA LYS A 210 -15.57 -22.06 -7.84
C LYS A 210 -15.51 -22.18 -9.36
N ASP A 211 -14.84 -23.21 -9.87
CA ASP A 211 -14.89 -23.55 -11.28
C ASP A 211 -16.36 -23.64 -11.71
N ALA A 212 -16.72 -22.85 -12.72
CA ALA A 212 -17.96 -23.08 -13.44
C ALA A 212 -17.83 -24.49 -14.02
N LYS A 213 -18.54 -25.44 -13.41
CA LYS A 213 -18.75 -26.77 -14.00
C LYS A 213 -19.15 -26.54 -15.45
N HIS A 214 -18.28 -26.93 -16.38
CA HIS A 214 -18.69 -27.21 -17.74
C HIS A 214 -19.64 -28.39 -17.61
N ASP A 215 -20.94 -28.11 -17.71
CA ASP A 215 -21.92 -29.13 -18.01
C ASP A 215 -21.64 -29.58 -19.46
N GLU A 216 -21.16 -30.82 -19.60
CA GLU A 216 -21.17 -31.59 -20.86
C GLU A 216 -22.60 -32.01 -21.22
#